data_AF-A0A7V9BHK2-F1
#
_entry.id   AF-A0A7V9BHK2-F1
#
_cell.length_a   1.000
_cell.length_b   1.000
_cell.length_c   1.000
_cell.angle_alpha   90.00
_cell.angle_beta   90.00
_cell.angle_gamma   90.00
#
_symmetry.space_group_name_H-M   'P 1'
#
loop_
_entity.id
_entity.type
_entity.pdbx_description
1 polymer ?
#
loop_
_entity_poly.entity_id
_entity_poly.type
_entity_poly.pdbx_seq_one_letter_code
_entity_poly.pdbx_strand_id
1 'polypeptide(L)'
;PMAVRLGWAAFDAPRGSLLVGPLIFAALIQTGMRSLFAIPVEIRANWSFRLREPLRLDEAVAGAAAALMICGVVPPVLVAFTSAAWLWGAAVGIKHAILCGAMAMLLVQVLMRGADRVPFTCSYTPGTAHIGKLWPLYLTLFSTFTYGMANIEPGLFRHPSAFVIVSGVICALTIGLWWLRLRDAKQLPNLRFEEEPADGLTLVSF
;
A
#
# COMPACT_ATOMS: atom_id res chain seq x y z
N PRO A 1 28.40 4.73 7.85
CA PRO A 1 27.13 5.31 8.38
C PRO A 1 27.24 6.83 8.63
N MET A 2 26.33 7.63 8.06
CA MET A 2 26.45 9.10 7.98
C MET A 2 26.54 9.83 9.33
N ALA A 3 25.96 9.27 10.40
CA ALA A 3 26.09 9.80 11.76
C ALA A 3 27.55 9.87 12.24
N VAL A 4 28.40 8.97 11.75
CA VAL A 4 29.85 8.92 12.10
C VAL A 4 30.66 9.95 11.32
N ARG A 5 30.15 10.45 10.17
CA ARG A 5 30.89 11.37 9.27
C ARG A 5 30.50 12.83 9.41
N LEU A 6 29.26 13.16 9.78
CA LEU A 6 28.77 14.55 9.85
C LEU A 6 28.36 15.00 11.26
N GLY A 7 28.31 14.09 12.24
CA GLY A 7 27.77 14.41 13.57
C GLY A 7 26.32 14.90 13.52
N TRP A 8 25.92 15.68 14.53
CA TRP A 8 24.55 16.22 14.66
C TRP A 8 24.18 17.21 13.52
N ALA A 9 25.15 17.79 12.82
CA ALA A 9 24.92 18.66 11.67
C ALA A 9 24.30 17.94 10.46
N ALA A 10 24.26 16.60 10.46
CA ALA A 10 23.50 15.83 9.47
C ALA A 10 21.98 16.09 9.55
N PHE A 11 21.48 16.51 10.71
CA PHE A 11 20.06 16.74 10.97
C PHE A 11 19.62 18.19 10.71
N ASP A 12 20.53 19.11 10.45
CA ASP A 12 20.20 20.54 10.28
C ASP A 12 19.37 20.81 9.01
N ALA A 13 19.41 19.91 8.02
CA ALA A 13 18.67 20.07 6.77
C ALA A 13 17.79 18.85 6.49
N PRO A 14 16.55 19.07 5.98
CA PRO A 14 15.70 17.99 5.50
C PRO A 14 16.33 17.38 4.23
N ARG A 15 17.04 16.27 4.42
CA ARG A 15 17.69 15.52 3.35
C ARG A 15 16.86 14.29 3.00
N GLY A 16 16.85 13.91 1.73
CA GLY A 16 16.08 12.76 1.26
C GLY A 16 16.37 11.49 2.05
N SER A 17 17.61 11.23 2.45
CA SER A 17 17.99 10.06 3.25
C SER A 17 17.26 9.93 4.59
N LEU A 18 16.84 11.04 5.20
CA LEU A 18 16.09 11.03 6.47
C LEU A 18 14.59 10.90 6.23
N LEU A 19 14.10 11.49 5.14
CA LEU A 19 12.69 11.50 4.74
C LEU A 19 12.22 10.16 4.15
N VAL A 20 13.14 9.31 3.67
CA VAL A 20 12.83 7.97 3.16
C VAL A 20 12.20 7.05 4.22
N GLY A 21 12.56 7.22 5.50
CA GLY A 21 12.20 6.28 6.58
C GLY A 21 10.69 5.98 6.66
N PRO A 22 9.82 7.01 6.80
CA PRO A 22 8.37 6.80 6.84
C PRO A 22 7.79 6.17 5.57
N LEU A 23 8.36 6.44 4.39
CA LEU A 23 7.92 5.83 3.13
C LEU A 23 8.28 4.34 3.05
N ILE A 24 9.47 3.95 3.51
CA ILE A 24 9.84 2.53 3.66
C ILE A 24 8.86 1.86 4.61
N PHE A 25 8.57 2.48 5.75
CA PHE A 25 7.66 1.93 6.74
C PHE A 25 6.25 1.75 6.19
N ALA A 26 5.73 2.73 5.44
CA ALA A 26 4.46 2.62 4.73
C ALA A 26 4.45 1.44 3.76
N ALA A 27 5.47 1.32 2.92
CA ALA A 27 5.56 0.26 1.93
C ALA A 27 5.62 -1.13 2.59
N LEU A 28 6.39 -1.29 3.68
CA LEU A 28 6.50 -2.56 4.40
C LEU A 28 5.20 -2.95 5.10
N ILE A 29 4.55 -2.02 5.82
CA ILE A 29 3.28 -2.31 6.49
C ILE A 29 2.21 -2.69 5.46
N GLN A 30 2.08 -1.92 4.39
CA GLN A 30 1.01 -2.14 3.42
C GLN A 30 1.21 -3.44 2.62
N THR A 31 2.45 -3.72 2.20
CA THR A 31 2.76 -4.99 1.52
C THR A 31 2.61 -6.19 2.46
N GLY A 32 3.04 -6.07 3.71
CA GLY A 32 2.86 -7.09 4.74
C GLY A 32 1.39 -7.35 5.07
N MET A 33 0.58 -6.31 5.25
CA MET A 33 -0.86 -6.47 5.45
C MET A 33 -1.54 -7.13 4.24
N ARG A 34 -1.17 -6.74 3.02
CA ARG A 34 -1.72 -7.32 1.80
C ARG A 34 -1.37 -8.81 1.65
N SER A 35 -0.19 -9.22 2.09
CA SER A 35 0.20 -10.63 2.12
C SER A 35 -0.51 -11.40 3.23
N LEU A 36 -0.68 -10.81 4.42
CA LEU A 36 -1.47 -11.39 5.51
C LEU A 36 -2.92 -11.66 5.11
N PHE A 37 -3.54 -10.78 4.30
CA PHE A 37 -4.88 -11.00 3.76
C PHE A 37 -5.00 -12.25 2.87
N ALA A 38 -3.90 -12.71 2.29
CA ALA A 38 -3.87 -13.91 1.46
C ALA A 38 -3.71 -15.20 2.27
N ILE A 39 -3.29 -15.11 3.55
CA ILE A 39 -3.10 -16.28 4.40
C ILE A 39 -4.46 -16.66 5.03
N PRO A 40 -4.94 -17.89 4.82
CA PRO A 40 -6.22 -18.29 5.38
C PRO A 40 -6.08 -18.59 6.87
N VAL A 41 -6.61 -17.69 7.72
CA VAL A 41 -6.66 -17.91 9.18
C VAL A 41 -7.89 -18.74 9.56
N GLU A 42 -8.97 -18.65 8.77
CA GLU A 42 -10.23 -19.36 9.03
C GLU A 42 -10.81 -19.96 7.73
N ILE A 43 -10.18 -21.03 7.21
CA ILE A 43 -10.66 -21.74 6.00
C ILE A 43 -12.11 -22.19 6.17
N ARG A 44 -12.48 -22.61 7.39
CA ARG A 44 -13.85 -23.05 7.71
C ARG A 44 -14.85 -21.91 7.60
N ALA A 45 -14.49 -20.64 7.73
CA ALA A 45 -15.46 -19.56 7.56
C ALA A 45 -15.98 -19.44 6.10
N ASN A 46 -15.23 -19.96 5.12
CA ASN A 46 -15.60 -19.91 3.70
C ASN A 46 -16.98 -20.53 3.42
N TRP A 47 -17.31 -21.67 4.06
CA TRP A 47 -18.62 -22.30 3.84
C TRP A 47 -19.78 -21.42 4.33
N SER A 48 -19.59 -20.67 5.43
CA SER A 48 -20.63 -19.79 5.98
C SER A 48 -20.91 -18.59 5.07
N PHE A 49 -19.89 -18.11 4.35
CA PHE A 49 -20.02 -17.08 3.32
C PHE A 49 -20.70 -17.63 2.06
N ARG A 50 -20.42 -18.87 1.66
CA ARG A 50 -21.09 -19.55 0.54
C ARG A 50 -22.57 -19.85 0.81
N LEU A 51 -22.95 -20.12 2.07
CA LEU A 51 -24.34 -20.44 2.45
C LEU A 51 -25.26 -19.21 2.53
N ARG A 52 -24.71 -17.99 2.62
CA ARG A 52 -25.48 -16.74 2.58
C ARG A 52 -25.49 -16.16 1.17
N GLU A 53 -26.49 -16.54 0.38
CA GLU A 53 -26.84 -15.86 -0.87
C GLU A 53 -27.91 -14.80 -0.55
N PRO A 54 -27.76 -13.50 -0.88
CA PRO A 54 -26.72 -12.84 -1.67
C PRO A 54 -25.62 -12.24 -0.78
N LEU A 55 -24.37 -12.61 -1.05
CA LEU A 55 -23.25 -12.16 -0.26
C LEU A 55 -22.85 -10.74 -0.68
N ARG A 56 -22.87 -9.79 0.26
CA ARG A 56 -22.26 -8.46 0.12
C ARG A 56 -20.73 -8.58 0.20
N LEU A 57 -20.15 -9.32 -0.74
CA LEU A 57 -18.69 -9.52 -0.90
C LEU A 57 -17.95 -8.20 -1.10
N ASP A 58 -18.62 -7.25 -1.73
CA ASP A 58 -18.22 -5.86 -1.85
C ASP A 58 -17.93 -5.24 -0.48
N GLU A 59 -18.74 -5.52 0.54
CA GLU A 59 -18.52 -5.03 1.90
C GLU A 59 -17.32 -5.69 2.59
N ALA A 60 -17.09 -6.99 2.36
CA ALA A 60 -15.92 -7.68 2.93
C ALA A 60 -14.60 -7.15 2.34
N VAL A 61 -14.56 -6.97 1.01
CA VAL A 61 -13.41 -6.40 0.30
C VAL A 61 -13.24 -4.91 0.65
N ALA A 62 -14.33 -4.17 0.81
CA ALA A 62 -14.31 -2.79 1.28
C ALA A 62 -13.80 -2.69 2.73
N GLY A 63 -14.18 -3.62 3.60
CA GLY A 63 -13.71 -3.69 4.99
C GLY A 63 -12.20 -3.92 5.07
N ALA A 64 -11.66 -4.84 4.29
CA ALA A 64 -10.21 -5.05 4.24
C ALA A 64 -9.45 -3.90 3.59
N ALA A 65 -10.04 -3.25 2.59
CA ALA A 65 -9.49 -2.02 2.03
C ALA A 65 -9.47 -0.88 3.06
N ALA A 66 -10.55 -0.74 3.85
CA ALA A 66 -10.63 0.23 4.92
C ALA A 66 -9.60 -0.07 6.01
N ALA A 67 -9.42 -1.34 6.38
CA ALA A 67 -8.38 -1.76 7.33
C ALA A 67 -6.97 -1.44 6.80
N LEU A 68 -6.69 -1.72 5.52
CA LEU A 68 -5.42 -1.38 4.88
C LEU A 68 -5.21 0.13 4.76
N MET A 69 -6.25 0.90 4.51
CA MET A 69 -6.18 2.37 4.51
C MET A 69 -5.89 2.90 5.92
N ILE A 70 -6.64 2.49 6.93
CA ILE A 70 -6.48 3.00 8.29
C ILE A 70 -5.15 2.53 8.88
N CYS A 71 -4.92 1.22 8.97
CA CYS A 71 -3.73 0.67 9.62
C CYS A 71 -2.47 0.79 8.75
N GLY A 72 -2.61 0.88 7.43
CA GLY A 72 -1.48 1.02 6.51
C GLY A 72 -1.08 2.46 6.19
N VAL A 73 -1.95 3.46 6.38
CA VAL A 73 -1.63 4.88 6.10
C VAL A 73 -1.44 5.68 7.39
N VAL A 74 -2.27 5.48 8.42
CA VAL A 74 -2.22 6.30 9.63
C VAL A 74 -0.89 6.18 10.37
N PRO A 75 -0.36 4.97 10.67
CA PRO A 75 0.90 4.87 11.41
C PRO A 75 2.10 5.49 10.68
N PRO A 76 2.32 5.25 9.37
CA PRO A 76 3.39 5.92 8.65
C PRO A 76 3.26 7.44 8.59
N VAL A 77 2.05 7.97 8.46
CA VAL A 77 1.81 9.42 8.46
C VAL A 77 2.12 10.03 9.83
N LEU A 78 1.75 9.35 10.92
CA LEU A 78 2.09 9.79 12.27
C LEU A 78 3.60 9.79 12.51
N VAL A 79 4.30 8.74 12.05
CA VAL A 79 5.76 8.67 12.13
C VAL A 79 6.41 9.77 11.29
N ALA A 80 5.93 10.01 10.06
CA ALA A 80 6.39 11.12 9.22
C ALA A 80 6.19 12.48 9.88
N PHE A 81 5.00 12.74 10.42
CA PHE A 81 4.69 14.01 11.10
C PHE A 81 5.57 14.20 12.34
N THR A 82 5.58 13.24 13.26
CA THR A 82 6.28 13.35 14.54
C THR A 82 7.78 13.49 14.36
N SER A 83 8.40 12.69 13.48
CA SER A 83 9.83 12.79 13.17
C SER A 83 10.19 14.15 12.56
N ALA A 84 9.49 14.59 11.51
CA ALA A 84 9.82 15.83 10.84
C ALA A 84 9.46 17.08 11.65
N ALA A 85 8.37 17.03 12.45
CA ALA A 85 8.01 18.11 13.36
C ALA A 85 9.03 18.28 14.49
N TRP A 86 9.58 17.17 15.00
CA TRP A 86 10.61 17.19 16.04
C TRP A 86 11.94 17.76 15.54
N LEU A 87 12.34 17.44 14.30
CA LEU A 87 13.63 17.86 13.75
C LEU A 87 13.61 19.26 13.13
N TRP A 88 12.56 19.61 12.37
CA TRP A 88 12.53 20.81 11.53
C TRP A 88 11.30 21.71 11.77
N GLY A 89 10.52 21.41 12.81
CA GLY A 89 9.33 22.16 13.18
C GLY A 89 8.05 21.72 12.47
N ALA A 90 6.91 22.14 13.04
CA ALA A 90 5.59 21.65 12.64
C ALA A 90 5.25 21.93 11.17
N ALA A 91 5.68 23.05 10.60
CA ALA A 91 5.38 23.41 9.21
C ALA A 91 6.00 22.42 8.20
N VAL A 92 7.23 21.96 8.45
CA VAL A 92 7.89 20.94 7.62
C VAL A 92 7.26 19.57 7.88
N GLY A 93 6.95 19.27 9.14
CA GLY A 93 6.23 18.05 9.54
C GLY A 93 4.90 17.88 8.81
N ILE A 94 4.07 18.92 8.74
CA ILE A 94 2.77 18.88 8.03
C ILE A 94 2.98 18.59 6.53
N LYS A 95 3.91 19.31 5.88
CA LYS A 95 4.17 19.12 4.45
C LYS A 95 4.65 17.70 4.13
N HIS A 96 5.56 17.17 4.94
CA HIS A 96 6.06 15.80 4.79
C HIS A 96 4.95 14.77 5.05
N ALA A 97 4.15 14.96 6.10
CA ALA A 97 3.02 14.09 6.42
C ALA A 97 1.97 14.03 5.30
N ILE A 98 1.67 15.17 4.66
CA ILE A 98 0.76 15.24 3.50
C ILE A 98 1.31 14.41 2.34
N LEU A 99 2.59 14.58 2.00
CA LEU A 99 3.21 13.86 0.88
C LEU A 99 3.32 12.36 1.15
N CYS A 100 3.78 11.98 2.34
CA CYS A 100 3.80 10.58 2.77
C CYS A 100 2.40 9.97 2.77
N GLY A 101 1.39 10.69 3.26
CA GLY A 101 0.00 10.24 3.28
C GLY A 101 -0.56 10.05 1.88
N ALA A 102 -0.35 11.00 0.98
CA ALA A 102 -0.79 10.91 -0.41
C ALA A 102 -0.14 9.72 -1.13
N MET A 103 1.17 9.51 -0.94
CA MET A 103 1.89 8.36 -1.51
C MET A 103 1.44 7.03 -0.90
N ALA A 104 1.24 6.99 0.42
CA ALA A 104 0.74 5.80 1.10
C ALA A 104 -0.69 5.46 0.64
N MET A 105 -1.57 6.43 0.44
CA MET A 105 -2.89 6.19 -0.15
C MET A 105 -2.80 5.66 -1.58
N LEU A 106 -1.90 6.23 -2.39
CA LEU A 106 -1.69 5.77 -3.76
C LEU A 106 -1.24 4.32 -3.79
N LEU A 107 -0.32 3.95 -2.91
CA LEU A 107 0.18 2.60 -2.79
C LEU A 107 -0.94 1.62 -2.36
N VAL A 108 -1.79 1.99 -1.41
CA VAL A 108 -2.97 1.17 -1.03
C VAL A 108 -3.87 0.90 -2.24
N GLN A 109 -4.16 1.91 -3.06
CA GLN A 109 -5.00 1.70 -4.25
C GLN A 109 -4.34 0.77 -5.27
N VAL A 110 -3.04 0.88 -5.46
CA VAL A 110 -2.28 -0.02 -6.35
C VAL A 110 -2.30 -1.45 -5.82
N LEU A 111 -2.07 -1.65 -4.51
CA LEU A 111 -2.09 -2.98 -3.88
C LEU A 111 -3.49 -3.63 -3.89
N MET A 112 -4.55 -2.82 -3.87
CA MET A 112 -5.94 -3.27 -3.86
C MET A 112 -6.52 -3.51 -5.26
N ARG A 113 -5.87 -3.09 -6.34
CA ARG A 113 -6.37 -3.27 -7.72
C ARG A 113 -6.51 -4.71 -8.21
N GLY A 114 -5.87 -5.66 -7.53
CA GLY A 114 -6.04 -7.10 -7.78
C GLY A 114 -6.62 -7.84 -6.58
N ALA A 115 -7.35 -7.15 -5.70
CA ALA A 115 -7.99 -7.76 -4.54
C ALA A 115 -9.41 -8.22 -4.91
N ASP A 116 -9.49 -9.19 -5.82
CA ASP A 116 -10.77 -9.79 -6.27
C ASP A 116 -11.18 -11.00 -5.42
N ARG A 117 -10.59 -11.13 -4.23
CA ARG A 117 -10.74 -12.30 -3.35
C ARG A 117 -11.09 -11.87 -1.94
N VAL A 118 -11.85 -12.73 -1.28
CA VAL A 118 -12.21 -12.53 0.13
C VAL A 118 -10.97 -12.75 0.99
N PRO A 119 -10.56 -11.73 1.78
CA PRO A 119 -9.39 -11.82 2.63
C PRO A 119 -9.62 -12.88 3.72
N PHE A 120 -8.58 -13.65 4.04
CA PHE A 120 -8.52 -14.68 5.09
C PHE A 120 -9.33 -15.98 4.87
N THR A 121 -10.10 -16.13 3.79
CA THR A 121 -10.99 -17.30 3.59
C THR A 121 -10.61 -18.20 2.41
N CYS A 122 -9.79 -17.73 1.47
CA CYS A 122 -9.39 -18.50 0.28
C CYS A 122 -8.19 -19.42 0.57
N SER A 123 -8.19 -20.62 -0.01
CA SER A 123 -7.01 -21.48 -0.03
C SER A 123 -5.84 -20.75 -0.70
N TYR A 124 -4.71 -20.64 -0.01
CA TYR A 124 -3.51 -20.01 -0.53
C TYR A 124 -2.73 -21.03 -1.36
N THR A 125 -2.65 -20.87 -2.69
CA THR A 125 -1.63 -21.56 -3.49
C THR A 125 -0.33 -20.75 -3.50
N PRO A 126 0.74 -21.23 -2.86
CA PRO A 126 2.04 -20.59 -2.94
C PRO A 126 2.57 -20.71 -4.39
N GLY A 127 2.68 -19.60 -5.11
CA GLY A 127 3.33 -19.59 -6.43
C GLY A 127 2.75 -18.61 -7.46
N THR A 128 1.57 -18.04 -7.23
CA THR A 128 0.97 -17.06 -8.15
C THR A 128 1.76 -15.74 -8.22
N ALA A 129 2.32 -15.32 -7.09
CA ALA A 129 3.28 -14.23 -7.06
C ALA A 129 4.62 -14.74 -7.59
N HIS A 130 5.00 -14.33 -8.80
CA HIS A 130 6.25 -14.70 -9.48
C HIS A 130 7.48 -14.02 -8.82
N ILE A 131 7.54 -13.97 -7.48
CA ILE A 131 8.55 -13.26 -6.69
C ILE A 131 9.95 -13.71 -7.09
N GLY A 132 10.17 -15.03 -7.30
CA GLY A 132 11.46 -15.55 -7.75
C GLY A 132 11.92 -15.03 -9.12
N LYS A 133 11.00 -14.78 -10.06
CA LYS A 133 11.35 -14.27 -11.41
C LYS A 133 11.32 -12.74 -11.49
N LEU A 134 10.45 -12.09 -10.73
CA LEU A 134 10.20 -10.65 -10.75
C LEU A 134 10.85 -9.90 -9.57
N TRP A 135 11.70 -10.54 -8.77
CA TRP A 135 12.40 -9.89 -7.66
C TRP A 135 13.09 -8.57 -8.05
N PRO A 136 13.79 -8.42 -9.20
CA PRO A 136 14.42 -7.14 -9.52
C PRO A 136 13.37 -6.07 -9.84
N LEU A 137 12.22 -6.45 -10.40
CA LEU A 137 11.12 -5.52 -10.67
C LEU A 137 10.49 -5.03 -9.36
N TYR A 138 10.28 -5.91 -8.38
CA TYR A 138 9.77 -5.50 -7.07
C TYR A 138 10.72 -4.56 -6.34
N LEU A 139 12.03 -4.87 -6.33
CA LEU A 139 13.03 -4.00 -5.71
C LEU A 139 13.18 -2.66 -6.41
N THR A 140 13.13 -2.63 -7.74
CA THR A 140 13.20 -1.38 -8.51
C THR A 140 11.97 -0.52 -8.27
N LEU A 141 10.76 -1.09 -8.25
CA LEU A 141 9.54 -0.36 -7.93
C LEU A 141 9.56 0.16 -6.49
N PHE A 142 9.94 -0.68 -5.53
CA PHE A 142 10.08 -0.29 -4.12
C PHE A 142 11.10 0.84 -3.94
N SER A 143 12.27 0.72 -4.58
CA SER A 143 13.32 1.75 -4.49
C SER A 143 12.89 3.04 -5.16
N THR A 144 12.23 2.96 -6.32
CA THR A 144 11.71 4.13 -7.03
C THR A 144 10.64 4.85 -6.22
N PHE A 145 9.73 4.10 -5.58
CA PHE A 145 8.69 4.65 -4.73
C PHE A 145 9.26 5.38 -3.50
N THR A 146 10.20 4.73 -2.80
CA THR A 146 10.76 5.25 -1.54
C THR A 146 11.77 6.37 -1.77
N TYR A 147 12.80 6.13 -2.59
CA TYR A 147 13.86 7.10 -2.86
C TYR A 147 13.44 8.18 -3.85
N GLY A 148 12.60 7.86 -4.83
CA GLY A 148 12.15 8.84 -5.82
C GLY A 148 11.45 10.01 -5.15
N MET A 149 10.47 9.72 -4.29
CA MET A 149 9.72 10.76 -3.58
C MET A 149 10.60 11.53 -2.60
N ALA A 150 11.39 10.83 -1.79
CA ALA A 150 12.22 11.47 -0.76
C ALA A 150 13.31 12.39 -1.33
N ASN A 151 13.81 12.15 -2.54
CA ASN A 151 14.77 13.04 -3.19
C ASN A 151 14.12 14.30 -3.78
N ILE A 152 12.82 14.25 -4.12
CA ILE A 152 12.08 15.38 -4.68
C ILE A 152 11.56 16.31 -3.58
N GLU A 153 11.19 15.75 -2.42
CA GLU A 153 10.62 16.47 -1.27
C GLU A 153 11.37 17.73 -0.85
N PRO A 154 12.72 17.73 -0.68
CA PRO A 154 13.46 18.93 -0.29
C PRO A 154 13.36 20.07 -1.31
N GLY A 155 13.33 19.74 -2.61
CA GLY A 155 13.14 20.72 -3.68
C GLY A 155 11.73 21.31 -3.67
N LEU A 156 10.75 20.47 -3.33
CA LEU A 156 9.34 20.85 -3.25
C LEU A 156 9.06 21.82 -2.10
N PHE A 157 9.78 21.71 -0.98
CA PHE A 157 9.62 22.63 0.14
C PHE A 157 10.03 24.07 -0.16
N ARG A 158 10.92 24.28 -1.16
CA ARG A 158 11.36 25.61 -1.59
C ARG A 158 10.35 26.31 -2.50
N HIS A 159 9.52 25.56 -3.23
CA HIS A 159 8.57 26.10 -4.19
C HIS A 159 7.13 25.70 -3.83
N PRO A 160 6.33 26.58 -3.19
CA PRO A 160 4.99 26.24 -2.73
C PRO A 160 4.03 25.84 -3.85
N SER A 161 4.18 26.41 -5.06
CA SER A 161 3.39 26.03 -6.23
C SER A 161 3.64 24.60 -6.66
N ALA A 162 4.91 24.18 -6.73
CA ALA A 162 5.28 22.81 -7.08
C ALA A 162 4.74 21.80 -6.06
N PHE A 163 4.75 22.15 -4.78
CA PHE A 163 4.15 21.33 -3.72
C PHE A 163 2.66 21.10 -3.93
N VAL A 164 1.91 22.16 -4.19
CA VAL A 164 0.46 22.06 -4.44
C VAL A 164 0.18 21.23 -5.70
N ILE A 165 0.95 21.44 -6.77
CA ILE A 165 0.77 20.69 -8.02
C ILE A 165 1.04 19.19 -7.82
N VAL A 166 2.19 18.82 -7.24
CA VAL A 166 2.56 17.41 -7.07
C VAL A 166 1.61 16.70 -6.11
N SER A 167 1.30 17.32 -4.97
CA SER A 167 0.32 16.77 -4.01
C SER A 167 -1.06 16.63 -4.66
N GLY A 168 -1.50 17.64 -5.43
CA GLY A 168 -2.75 17.61 -6.19
C GLY A 168 -2.80 16.52 -7.24
N VAL A 169 -1.71 16.30 -7.99
CA VAL A 169 -1.61 15.21 -8.99
C VAL A 169 -1.70 13.86 -8.31
N ILE A 170 -0.98 13.64 -7.20
CA ILE A 170 -1.04 12.37 -6.47
C ILE A 170 -2.46 12.14 -5.94
N CYS A 171 -3.10 13.15 -5.33
CA CYS A 171 -4.47 13.06 -4.85
C CYS A 171 -5.48 12.82 -6.00
N ALA A 172 -5.32 13.47 -7.14
CA ALA A 172 -6.17 13.24 -8.31
C ALA A 172 -6.01 11.82 -8.84
N LEU A 173 -4.77 11.31 -8.87
CA LEU A 173 -4.51 9.91 -9.21
C LEU A 173 -5.21 8.98 -8.21
N THR A 174 -5.04 9.15 -6.90
CA THR A 174 -5.66 8.28 -5.89
C THR A 174 -7.18 8.28 -5.97
N ILE A 175 -7.81 9.44 -6.14
CA ILE A 175 -9.26 9.58 -6.33
C ILE A 175 -9.69 8.90 -7.64
N GLY A 176 -8.92 9.08 -8.71
CA GLY A 176 -9.15 8.40 -9.99
C GLY A 176 -9.10 6.87 -9.84
N LEU A 177 -8.07 6.33 -9.17
CA LEU A 177 -7.96 4.88 -8.94
C LEU A 177 -9.10 4.38 -8.05
N TRP A 178 -9.49 5.17 -7.04
CA TRP A 178 -10.61 4.85 -6.16
C TRP A 178 -11.94 4.79 -6.93
N TRP A 179 -12.20 5.76 -7.80
CA TRP A 179 -13.40 5.77 -8.64
C TRP A 179 -13.43 4.63 -9.63
N LEU A 180 -12.30 4.31 -10.27
CA LEU A 180 -12.22 3.13 -11.15
C LEU A 180 -12.55 1.87 -10.37
N ARG A 181 -11.95 1.69 -9.19
CA ARG A 181 -12.25 0.54 -8.32
C ARG A 181 -13.72 0.46 -7.92
N LEU A 182 -14.35 1.58 -7.58
CA LEU A 182 -15.78 1.62 -7.26
C LEU A 182 -16.67 1.27 -8.47
N ARG A 183 -16.22 1.59 -9.69
CA ARG A 183 -16.91 1.19 -10.92
C ARG A 183 -16.74 -0.29 -11.18
N ASP A 184 -15.52 -0.81 -11.06
CA ASP A 184 -15.19 -2.22 -11.27
C ASP A 184 -15.91 -3.11 -10.25
N ALA A 185 -15.98 -2.68 -8.98
CA ALA A 185 -16.72 -3.36 -7.91
C ALA A 185 -18.21 -3.55 -8.22
N LYS A 186 -18.82 -2.63 -8.99
CA LYS A 186 -20.22 -2.74 -9.42
C LYS A 186 -20.41 -3.63 -10.64
N GLN A 187 -19.33 -3.96 -11.37
CA GLN A 187 -19.34 -4.71 -12.62
C GLN A 187 -18.81 -6.14 -12.47
N LEU A 188 -18.52 -6.63 -11.25
CA LEU A 188 -18.03 -7.98 -10.99
C LEU A 188 -19.18 -8.93 -10.65
N PRO A 189 -19.79 -9.65 -11.62
CA PRO A 189 -20.79 -10.67 -11.35
C PRO A 189 -20.21 -12.01 -10.83
N ASN A 190 -18.88 -12.16 -10.72
CA ASN A 190 -18.25 -13.42 -10.28
C ASN A 190 -16.94 -13.16 -9.51
N LEU A 191 -17.02 -12.88 -8.20
CA LEU A 191 -15.86 -13.05 -7.32
C LEU A 191 -15.51 -14.55 -7.27
N ARG A 192 -14.29 -14.90 -7.69
CA ARG A 192 -13.79 -16.28 -7.73
C ARG A 192 -13.44 -16.73 -6.30
N PHE A 193 -14.25 -17.64 -5.75
CA PHE A 193 -14.06 -18.20 -4.40
C PHE A 193 -12.97 -19.27 -4.30
N GLU A 194 -12.51 -19.81 -5.43
CA GLU A 194 -11.51 -20.88 -5.54
C GLU A 194 -10.33 -20.42 -6.43
N GLU A 195 -9.11 -20.81 -6.09
CA GLU A 195 -8.02 -20.84 -7.07
C GLU A 195 -8.24 -22.05 -7.97
N GLU A 196 -8.61 -21.78 -9.22
CA GLU A 196 -8.59 -22.80 -10.26
C GLU A 196 -7.14 -23.26 -10.41
N PRO A 197 -6.81 -24.53 -10.12
CA PRO A 197 -5.43 -25.01 -10.14
C PRO A 197 -4.86 -24.74 -11.53
N ALA A 198 -3.67 -24.18 -11.59
CA ALA A 198 -2.96 -23.90 -12.85
C ALA A 198 -2.57 -25.17 -13.63
N ASP A 199 -2.90 -26.35 -13.11
CA ASP A 199 -2.81 -27.63 -13.81
C ASP A 199 -4.20 -28.26 -13.94
N GLY A 200 -4.68 -28.38 -15.18
CA GLY A 200 -5.88 -29.14 -15.53
C GLY A 200 -5.75 -30.66 -15.39
N LEU A 201 -4.98 -31.16 -14.42
CA LEU A 201 -4.63 -32.58 -14.29
C LEU A 201 -4.58 -33.09 -12.85
N THR A 202 -5.64 -32.89 -12.06
CA THR A 202 -5.96 -33.85 -10.98
C THR A 202 -7.46 -33.98 -10.79
N LEU A 203 -8.16 -34.47 -11.82
CA LEU A 203 -9.39 -35.23 -11.58
C LEU A 203 -8.95 -36.63 -11.16
N VAL A 204 -8.83 -36.86 -9.85
CA VAL A 204 -8.84 -38.24 -9.33
C VAL A 204 -10.30 -38.68 -9.38
N SER A 205 -10.65 -39.42 -10.44
CA SER A 205 -11.89 -40.19 -10.46
C SER A 205 -11.77 -41.28 -9.39
N PHE A 206 -12.67 -41.25 -8.41
CA PHE A 206 -13.00 -42.41 -7.60
C PHE A 206 -14.21 -43.13 -8.23
#